data_AF-A0A314Y6W4-F1
#
_entry.id   AF-A0A314Y6W4-F1
#
_cell.length_a   1.000
_cell.length_b   1.000
_cell.length_c   1.000
_cell.angle_alpha   90.00
_cell.angle_beta   90.00
_cell.angle_gamma   90.00
#
_symmetry.space_group_name_H-M   'P 1'
#
loop_
_entity.id
_entity.type
_entity.pdbx_description
1 polymer ?
#
loop_
_entity_poly.entity_id
_entity_poly.type
_entity_poly.pdbx_seq_one_letter_code
_entity_poly.pdbx_strand_id
1 'polypeptide(L)'
;MKGDGRCLKFFLALSILFLQNVKGGSHSHSLRDAKVTVRCIERERQALLAFKRGLGDEFNFLSSWGSEAQKQDCCRWEGVYCSNQTGHVIQLDLGHSFPAFTIFGPYMD
;
A
#
# COMPACT_ATOMS: atom_id res chain seq x y z
N MET A 1 -11.09 1.74 56.41
CA MET A 1 -10.87 1.77 54.94
C MET A 1 -9.84 2.85 54.64
N LYS A 2 -8.55 2.50 54.63
CA LYS A 2 -7.45 3.45 54.42
C LYS A 2 -6.93 3.23 53.00
N GLY A 3 -7.61 3.85 52.04
CA GLY A 3 -7.26 3.78 50.62
C GLY A 3 -5.95 4.51 50.39
N ASP A 4 -4.89 3.77 50.09
CA ASP A 4 -3.58 4.32 49.78
C ASP A 4 -3.66 5.27 48.58
N GLY A 5 -3.41 6.56 48.82
CA GLY A 5 -3.26 7.60 47.78
C GLY A 5 -2.14 7.35 46.77
N ARG A 6 -1.40 6.24 46.92
CA ARG A 6 -0.50 5.68 45.92
C ARG A 6 -1.26 5.21 44.67
N CYS A 7 -2.45 4.64 44.83
CA CYS A 7 -3.25 4.15 43.71
C CYS A 7 -3.69 5.28 42.78
N LEU A 8 -4.17 6.40 43.34
CA LEU A 8 -4.54 7.59 42.57
C LEU A 8 -3.34 8.18 41.82
N LYS A 9 -2.16 8.20 42.43
CA LYS A 9 -0.92 8.64 41.78
C LYS A 9 -0.52 7.71 40.61
N PHE A 10 -0.70 6.40 40.76
CA PHE A 10 -0.48 5.43 39.68
C PHE A 10 -1.50 5.58 38.55
N PHE A 11 -2.79 5.76 38.87
CA PHE A 11 -3.83 6.00 37.87
C PHE A 11 -3.60 7.30 37.10
N LEU A 12 -3.15 8.36 37.79
CA LEU A 12 -2.78 9.63 37.15
C LEU A 12 -1.52 9.49 36.27
N ALA A 13 -0.52 8.71 36.69
CA ALA A 13 0.67 8.46 35.88
C ALA A 13 0.32 7.65 34.61
N LEU A 14 -0.53 6.63 34.73
CA LEU A 14 -1.00 5.81 33.61
C LEU A 14 -1.84 6.63 32.62
N SER A 15 -2.71 7.53 33.10
CA SER A 15 -3.50 8.40 32.23
C SER A 15 -2.64 9.45 31.50
N ILE A 16 -1.62 10.01 32.16
CA ILE A 16 -0.65 10.93 31.51
C ILE A 16 0.16 10.23 30.41
N LEU A 17 0.60 8.98 30.64
CA LEU A 17 1.30 8.18 29.62
C LEU A 17 0.40 7.88 28.41
N PHE A 18 -0.90 7.67 28.63
CA PHE A 18 -1.87 7.51 27.56
C PHE A 18 -2.06 8.79 26.74
N LEU A 19 -2.10 9.96 27.40
CA LEU A 19 -2.21 11.27 26.73
C LEU A 19 -1.00 11.63 25.87
N GLN A 20 0.21 11.18 26.24
CA GLN A 20 1.41 11.37 25.41
C GLN A 20 1.38 10.54 24.12
N ASN A 21 0.63 9.42 24.10
CA ASN A 21 0.36 8.61 22.91
C ASN A 21 -0.89 9.10 22.14
N VAL A 22 -1.79 9.86 22.78
CA VAL A 22 -2.90 10.62 22.17
C VAL A 22 -2.46 12.05 21.81
N LYS A 23 -1.19 12.26 21.47
CA LYS A 23 -0.81 13.41 20.62
C LYS A 23 -1.21 13.11 19.18
N GLY A 24 -2.52 13.10 18.95
CA GLY A 24 -3.07 13.66 17.72
C GLY A 24 -2.66 15.12 17.72
N GLY A 25 -1.51 15.41 17.10
CA GLY A 25 -1.09 16.79 16.94
C GLY A 25 -2.21 17.55 16.24
N SER A 26 -2.57 18.70 16.79
CA SER A 26 -3.07 19.79 15.96
C SER A 26 -1.90 20.23 15.07
N HIS A 27 -1.53 19.40 14.09
CA HIS A 27 -0.94 19.95 12.89
C HIS A 27 -2.09 20.72 12.26
N SER A 28 -1.98 22.05 12.31
CA SER A 28 -2.71 22.94 11.41
C SER A 28 -2.81 22.24 10.06
N HIS A 29 -3.99 21.74 9.69
CA HIS A 29 -4.29 21.41 8.32
C HIS A 29 -4.50 22.75 7.61
N SER A 30 -3.40 23.52 7.51
CA SER A 30 -3.14 24.26 6.29
C SER A 30 -3.38 23.23 5.19
N LEU A 31 -4.48 23.41 4.45
CA LEU A 31 -4.67 22.82 3.14
C LEU A 31 -3.50 23.33 2.30
N ARG A 32 -2.34 22.73 2.53
CA ARG A 32 -1.26 22.75 1.58
C ARG A 32 -1.84 21.96 0.44
N ASP A 33 -2.11 22.65 -0.66
CA ASP A 33 -1.98 22.10 -2.00
C ASP A 33 -0.52 21.62 -2.19
N ALA A 34 -0.05 20.72 -1.33
CA ALA A 34 0.86 19.70 -1.75
C ALA A 34 -0.02 18.81 -2.60
N LYS A 35 0.26 18.73 -3.90
CA LYS A 35 -0.17 17.61 -4.72
C LYS A 35 0.18 16.35 -3.93
N VAL A 36 -0.78 15.83 -3.15
CA VAL A 36 -0.64 14.58 -2.42
C VAL A 36 -0.56 13.59 -3.55
N THR A 37 0.65 13.26 -3.96
CA THR A 37 0.87 12.12 -4.83
C THR A 37 0.37 10.96 -4.01
N VAL A 38 -0.84 10.52 -4.34
CA VAL A 38 -1.47 9.34 -3.78
C VAL A 38 -0.52 8.21 -4.12
N ARG A 39 0.34 7.88 -3.15
CA ARG A 39 1.32 6.81 -3.27
C ARG A 39 0.65 5.55 -2.79
N CYS A 40 0.96 4.46 -3.48
CA CYS A 40 0.59 3.13 -3.04
C CYS A 40 0.89 2.87 -1.57
N ILE A 41 -0.01 2.18 -0.90
CA ILE A 41 0.15 1.74 0.48
C ILE A 41 1.14 0.57 0.50
N GLU A 42 2.17 0.66 1.34
CA GLU A 42 3.27 -0.31 1.36
C GLU A 42 2.81 -1.75 1.60
N ARG A 43 1.81 -1.98 2.47
CA ARG A 43 1.25 -3.32 2.69
C ARG A 43 0.59 -3.91 1.44
N GLU A 44 -0.06 -3.07 0.63
CA GLU A 44 -0.71 -3.51 -0.61
C GLU A 44 0.35 -3.80 -1.67
N ARG A 45 1.37 -2.94 -1.79
CA ARG A 45 2.55 -3.20 -2.63
C ARG A 45 3.18 -4.56 -2.32
N GLN A 46 3.38 -4.86 -1.05
CA GLN A 46 3.96 -6.14 -0.62
C GLN A 46 3.04 -7.33 -0.94
N ALA A 47 1.74 -7.20 -0.74
CA ALA A 47 0.76 -8.23 -1.09
C ALA A 47 0.75 -8.51 -2.60
N LEU A 48 0.80 -7.47 -3.43
CA LEU A 48 0.88 -7.60 -4.88
C LEU A 48 2.19 -8.27 -5.36
N LEU A 49 3.32 -7.97 -4.72
CA LEU A 49 4.58 -8.66 -5.03
C LEU A 49 4.56 -10.13 -4.61
N ALA A 50 3.92 -10.45 -3.48
CA ALA A 50 3.70 -11.85 -3.10
C ALA A 50 2.78 -12.56 -4.10
N PHE A 51 1.73 -11.88 -4.54
CA PHE A 51 0.82 -12.38 -5.57
C PHE A 51 1.55 -12.66 -6.90
N LYS A 52 2.37 -11.72 -7.39
CA LYS A 52 3.23 -11.93 -8.58
C LYS A 52 4.12 -13.17 -8.46
N ARG A 53 4.76 -13.38 -7.30
CA ARG A 53 5.59 -14.58 -7.07
C ARG A 53 4.76 -15.86 -7.11
N GLY A 54 3.54 -15.83 -6.59
CA GLY A 54 2.62 -16.97 -6.61
C GLY A 54 2.13 -17.34 -8.02
N LEU A 55 2.07 -16.38 -8.94
CA LEU A 55 1.66 -16.63 -10.33
C LEU A 55 2.75 -17.23 -11.21
N GLY A 56 4.03 -17.07 -10.86
CA GLY A 56 5.13 -17.47 -11.74
C GLY A 56 5.10 -16.68 -13.05
N ASP A 57 5.52 -15.41 -13.00
CA ASP A 57 5.51 -14.47 -14.14
C ASP A 57 6.60 -14.80 -15.19
N GLU A 58 6.53 -15.98 -15.82
CA GLU A 58 7.53 -16.49 -16.77
C GLU A 58 7.64 -15.63 -18.03
N PHE A 59 6.52 -15.07 -18.48
CA PHE A 59 6.44 -14.23 -19.68
C PHE A 59 6.61 -12.74 -19.40
N ASN A 60 6.94 -12.35 -18.16
CA ASN A 60 7.11 -10.95 -17.74
C ASN A 60 5.87 -10.05 -17.99
N PHE A 61 4.67 -10.62 -17.95
CA PHE A 61 3.42 -9.85 -18.06
C PHE A 61 3.25 -8.86 -16.92
N LEU A 62 3.87 -9.11 -15.76
CA LEU A 62 3.84 -8.21 -14.61
C LEU A 62 5.17 -7.45 -14.47
N SER A 63 5.89 -7.17 -15.56
CA SER A 63 7.21 -6.52 -15.55
C SER A 63 7.24 -5.16 -14.84
N SER A 64 6.14 -4.40 -14.90
CA SER A 64 6.01 -3.11 -14.22
C SER A 64 5.95 -3.23 -12.68
N TRP A 65 5.61 -4.41 -12.16
CA TRP A 65 5.49 -4.67 -10.73
C TRP A 65 6.86 -4.97 -10.14
N GLY A 66 7.24 -4.28 -9.06
CA GLY A 66 8.58 -4.45 -8.48
C GLY A 66 8.85 -3.77 -7.13
N SER A 67 10.05 -4.02 -6.61
CA SER A 67 10.56 -3.43 -5.36
C SER A 67 11.59 -2.34 -5.56
N GLU A 68 11.97 -2.08 -6.80
CA GLU A 68 12.92 -1.05 -7.21
C GLU A 68 12.35 0.34 -6.90
N ALA A 69 13.23 1.31 -6.63
CA ALA A 69 12.83 2.65 -6.19
C ALA A 69 11.87 3.35 -7.20
N GLN A 70 12.07 3.12 -8.49
CA GLN A 70 11.21 3.65 -9.56
C GLN A 70 9.83 2.97 -9.65
N LYS A 71 9.66 1.80 -9.01
CA LYS A 71 8.41 1.01 -8.98
C LYS A 71 7.72 1.09 -7.61
N GLN A 72 8.10 2.04 -6.76
CA GLN A 72 7.55 2.18 -5.41
C GLN A 72 6.05 2.51 -5.41
N ASP A 73 5.56 3.20 -6.44
CA ASP A 73 4.15 3.57 -6.57
C ASP A 73 3.38 2.49 -7.35
N CYS A 74 2.80 1.51 -6.64
CA CYS A 74 2.06 0.41 -7.27
C CYS A 74 0.83 0.84 -8.07
N CYS A 75 0.28 2.03 -7.82
CA CYS A 75 -0.81 2.59 -8.62
C CYS A 75 -0.40 2.95 -10.06
N ARG A 76 0.90 2.89 -10.36
CA ARG A 76 1.46 3.06 -11.71
C ARG A 76 1.80 1.74 -12.39
N TRP A 77 1.60 0.62 -11.71
CA TRP A 77 1.82 -0.68 -12.32
C TRP A 77 0.71 -0.97 -13.31
N GLU A 78 1.06 -1.62 -14.42
CA GLU A 78 0.12 -2.09 -15.41
C GLU A 78 -0.89 -3.04 -14.76
N GLY A 79 -2.17 -2.83 -15.09
CA GLY A 79 -3.28 -3.60 -14.54
C GLY A 79 -3.65 -3.28 -13.09
N VAL A 80 -3.00 -2.31 -12.42
CA VAL A 80 -3.34 -1.93 -11.04
C VAL A 80 -4.14 -0.64 -11.02
N TYR A 81 -5.34 -0.69 -10.44
CA TYR A 81 -6.21 0.47 -10.29
C TYR A 81 -6.38 0.83 -8.83
N CYS A 82 -6.12 2.11 -8.51
CA CYS A 82 -6.24 2.65 -7.17
C CYS A 82 -7.41 3.64 -7.04
N SER A 83 -7.98 3.75 -5.85
CA SER A 83 -8.89 4.82 -5.49
C SER A 83 -8.13 6.16 -5.42
N ASN A 84 -8.58 7.14 -6.18
CA ASN A 84 -8.02 8.49 -6.15
C ASN A 84 -8.23 9.23 -4.82
N GLN A 85 -9.17 8.75 -3.98
CA GLN A 85 -9.47 9.35 -2.69
C GLN A 85 -8.62 8.77 -1.55
N THR A 86 -8.35 7.47 -1.60
CA THR A 86 -7.73 6.74 -0.47
C THR A 86 -6.37 6.14 -0.80
N GLY A 87 -6.03 6.00 -2.08
CA GLY A 87 -4.81 5.31 -2.53
C GLY A 87 -4.82 3.80 -2.38
N HIS A 88 -5.96 3.21 -1.99
CA HIS A 88 -6.15 1.76 -1.95
C HIS A 88 -6.25 1.18 -3.35
N VAL A 89 -5.62 0.03 -3.58
CA VAL A 89 -5.87 -0.80 -4.76
C VAL A 89 -7.31 -1.33 -4.71
N ILE A 90 -8.10 -1.03 -5.74
CA ILE A 90 -9.52 -1.41 -5.83
C ILE A 90 -9.79 -2.44 -6.93
N GLN A 91 -8.89 -2.59 -7.89
CA GLN A 91 -9.04 -3.55 -8.98
C GLN A 91 -7.67 -3.97 -9.52
N LEU A 92 -7.59 -5.24 -9.92
CA LEU A 92 -6.48 -5.81 -10.66
C LEU A 92 -7.00 -6.37 -11.99
N ASP A 93 -6.37 -5.96 -13.09
CA ASP A 93 -6.55 -6.54 -14.41
C ASP A 93 -5.28 -7.30 -14.79
N LEU A 94 -5.40 -8.62 -14.91
CA LEU A 94 -4.32 -9.53 -15.29
C LEU A 94 -4.50 -10.05 -16.72
N GLY A 95 -5.51 -9.52 -17.43
CA GLY A 95 -5.83 -9.92 -18.79
C GLY A 95 -4.76 -9.44 -19.75
N HIS A 96 -3.96 -10.37 -20.26
CA HIS A 96 -3.27 -10.20 -21.52
C HIS A 96 -3.85 -11.18 -22.53
N SER A 97 -4.44 -10.62 -23.58
CA SER A 97 -4.85 -11.40 -24.75
C SER A 97 -3.57 -11.90 -25.40
N PHE A 98 -3.33 -13.20 -25.37
CA PHE A 98 -2.32 -13.80 -26.23
C PHE A 98 -2.64 -13.38 -27.68
N PRO A 99 -1.79 -12.60 -28.37
CA PRO A 99 -1.93 -12.53 -29.81
C PRO A 99 -1.64 -13.94 -30.31
N ALA A 100 -2.63 -14.60 -30.91
CA ALA A 100 -2.50 -15.94 -31.49
C ALA A 100 -1.27 -16.09 -32.42
N PHE A 101 -0.73 -14.96 -32.88
CA PHE A 101 0.50 -14.81 -33.66
C PHE A 101 1.79 -15.30 -32.97
N THR A 102 1.85 -15.43 -31.64
CA THR A 102 3.05 -15.98 -30.96
C THR A 102 3.02 -17.51 -30.83
N ILE A 103 1.84 -18.14 -30.93
CA ILE A 103 1.72 -19.60 -31.02
C ILE A 103 1.88 -20.07 -32.47
N PHE A 104 1.34 -19.30 -33.43
CA PHE A 104 1.41 -19.57 -34.87
C PHE A 104 2.30 -18.54 -35.58
N GLY A 105 3.53 -18.32 -35.10
CA GLY A 105 4.51 -17.51 -35.84
C GLY A 105 4.86 -18.13 -37.20
N PRO A 106 5.49 -17.39 -38.12
CA PRO A 106 5.66 -17.73 -39.55
C PRO A 106 6.65 -18.88 -39.84
N TYR A 107 6.91 -19.75 -38.87
CA TYR A 107 7.71 -20.97 -39.03
C TYR A 107 6.81 -22.19 -39.31
N MET A 108 5.89 -22.03 -40.26
CA MET A 108 5.19 -23.13 -40.92
C MET A 108 5.32 -22.92 -42.43
N ASP A 109 6.51 -23.20 -42.94
CA ASP A 109 6.77 -23.57 -44.34
C ASP A 109 7.50 -24.92 -44.34
#